data_AF-A0A7W1N3S4-F1
#
_entry.id   AF-A0A7W1N3S4-F1
#
_cell.length_a   1.000
_cell.length_b   1.000
_cell.length_c   1.000
_cell.angle_alpha   90.00
_cell.angle_beta   90.00
_cell.angle_gamma   90.00
#
_symmetry.space_group_name_H-M   'P 1'
#
loop_
_entity.id
_entity.type
_entity.pdbx_description
1 polymer ?
#
loop_
_entity_poly.entity_id
_entity_poly.type
_entity_poly.pdbx_seq_one_letter_code
_entity_poly.pdbx_strand_id
1 'polypeptide(L)' 'MTAPKTPVTCIVADDHPAVLEAVAEYITQGGIEVVARGRDGEEALEKIEARKPTVALVDVRMPKLGGIELARRAQ' A
#
# COMPACT_ATOMS: atom_id res chain seq x y z
N MET A 1 -13.13 27.42 -10.44
CA MET A 1 -11.76 26.92 -10.24
C MET A 1 -11.84 25.85 -9.16
N THR A 2 -11.85 24.57 -9.54
CA THR A 2 -11.80 23.45 -8.58
C THR A 2 -10.41 23.42 -7.95
N ALA A 3 -10.34 23.30 -6.62
CA ALA A 3 -9.08 23.20 -5.89
C ALA A 3 -8.23 22.02 -6.43
N PRO A 4 -6.89 22.12 -6.42
CA PRO A 4 -6.06 20.98 -6.75
C PRO A 4 -6.37 19.85 -5.77
N LYS A 5 -6.88 18.73 -6.29
CA LYS A 5 -7.14 17.52 -5.50
C LYS A 5 -5.78 16.93 -5.18
N THR A 6 -5.38 16.90 -3.91
CA THR A 6 -4.12 16.28 -3.49
C THR A 6 -4.05 14.86 -4.08
N PRO A 7 -2.95 14.49 -4.77
CA PRO A 7 -2.81 13.17 -5.35
C PRO A 7 -2.95 12.11 -4.25
N VAL A 8 -3.78 11.10 -4.50
CA VAL A 8 -3.96 9.97 -3.59
C VAL A 8 -2.67 9.16 -3.66
N THR A 9 -2.01 8.97 -2.52
CA THR A 9 -0.81 8.15 -2.38
C THR A 9 -1.17 6.81 -1.76
N CYS A 10 -0.63 5.73 -2.31
CA CYS A 10 -0.94 4.36 -1.94
C CYS A 10 0.32 3.55 -1.66
N ILE A 11 0.23 2.64 -0.69
CA ILE A 11 1.16 1.51 -0.56
C ILE A 11 0.41 0.22 -0.89
N VAL A 12 1.06 -0.66 -1.64
CA VAL A 12 0.54 -2.00 -1.96
C VAL A 12 1.39 -3.05 -1.23
N ALA A 13 0.77 -4.02 -0.56
CA ALA A 13 1.47 -5.11 0.10
C ALA A 13 0.86 -6.47 -0.27
N ASP A 14 1.67 -7.37 -0.83
CA ASP A 14 1.31 -8.73 -1.22
C ASP A 14 2.60 -9.58 -1.29
N ASP A 15 2.56 -10.81 -0.79
CA ASP A 15 3.72 -11.71 -0.79
C ASP A 15 3.95 -12.42 -2.14
N HIS A 16 3.02 -12.27 -3.09
CA HIS A 16 3.13 -12.77 -4.46
C HIS A 16 3.63 -11.66 -5.40
N PRO A 17 4.89 -11.72 -5.90
CA PRO A 17 5.47 -10.64 -6.70
C PRO A 17 4.67 -10.28 -7.96
N ALA A 18 4.04 -11.26 -8.61
CA ALA A 18 3.23 -11.03 -9.80
C ALA A 18 1.96 -10.22 -9.50
N VAL A 19 1.30 -10.49 -8.36
CA VAL A 19 0.11 -9.76 -7.93
C VAL A 19 0.49 -8.34 -7.51
N LEU A 20 1.56 -8.21 -6.73
CA LEU A 20 2.09 -6.93 -6.27
C LEU A 20 2.36 -5.96 -7.42
N GLU A 21 3.02 -6.43 -8.50
CA GLU A 21 3.28 -5.59 -9.67
C GLU A 21 2.01 -5.28 -10.47
N ALA A 22 1.17 -6.28 -10.76
CA ALA A 22 -0.06 -6.07 -11.51
C ALA A 22 -1.00 -5.08 -10.83
N VAL A 23 -1.15 -5.17 -9.50
CA VAL A 23 -1.99 -4.27 -8.72
C VAL A 23 -1.39 -2.87 -8.65
N ALA A 24 -0.07 -2.74 -8.45
CA ALA A 24 0.59 -1.44 -8.44
C ALA A 24 0.45 -0.71 -9.79
N GLU A 25 0.60 -1.42 -10.91
CA GLU A 25 0.38 -0.88 -12.24
C GLU A 25 -1.07 -0.44 -12.45
N TYR A 26 -2.03 -1.30 -12.12
CA TYR A 26 -3.46 -0.99 -12.27
C TYR A 26 -3.89 0.25 -11.46
N ILE A 27 -3.43 0.36 -10.21
CA ILE A 27 -3.68 1.51 -9.33
C ILE A 27 -3.04 2.79 -9.90
N THR A 28 -1.81 2.68 -10.41
CA THR A 28 -1.09 3.81 -11.03
C THR A 28 -1.81 4.30 -12.28
N GLN A 29 -2.29 3.41 -13.14
CA GLN A 29 -3.10 3.75 -14.32
C GLN A 29 -4.43 4.43 -13.93
N GLY A 30 -4.96 4.12 -12.74
CA GLY A 30 -6.13 4.78 -12.15
C GLY A 30 -5.87 6.18 -11.59
N GLY A 31 -4.63 6.70 -11.68
CA GLY A 31 -4.26 8.03 -11.21
C GLY A 31 -3.93 8.12 -9.72
N ILE A 32 -3.64 6.99 -9.08
CA ILE A 32 -3.18 6.92 -7.69
C ILE A 32 -1.66 6.69 -7.69
N GLU A 33 -0.91 7.46 -6.92
CA GLU A 33 0.55 7.33 -6.85
C GLU A 33 0.93 6.20 -5.88
N VAL A 34 1.56 5.13 -6.40
CA VAL A 34 2.11 4.06 -5.54
C VAL A 34 3.47 4.48 -5.00
N VAL A 35 3.51 4.91 -3.75
CA VAL A 35 4.73 5.47 -3.10
C VAL A 35 5.65 4.41 -2.51
N ALA A 36 5.12 3.20 -2.26
CA ALA A 36 5.92 2.04 -1.89
C ALA A 36 5.16 0.71 -2.17
N ARG A 37 5.92 -0.38 -2.22
CA ARG A 37 5.44 -1.76 -2.32
C ARG A 37 6.01 -2.58 -1.17
N GLY A 38 5.30 -3.55 -0.60
CA GLY A 38 5.79 -4.46 0.44
C GLY A 38 5.51 -5.93 0.12
N ARG A 39 6.40 -6.84 0.53
CA ARG A 39 6.25 -8.30 0.33
C ARG A 39 5.91 -9.06 1.60
N ASP A 40 5.89 -8.38 2.73
CA ASP A 40 5.42 -8.88 4.01
C ASP A 40 4.84 -7.72 4.82
N GLY A 41 4.11 -8.04 5.90
CA GLY A 41 3.43 -6.99 6.65
C GLY A 41 4.34 -6.12 7.52
N GLU A 42 5.51 -6.59 7.95
CA GLU A 42 6.46 -5.76 8.71
C GLU A 42 7.07 -4.69 7.80
N GLU A 43 7.54 -5.09 6.63
CA GLU A 43 8.04 -4.17 5.60
C GLU A 43 6.96 -3.16 5.18
N ALA A 44 5.72 -3.62 5.04
CA ALA A 44 4.60 -2.74 4.70
C ALA A 44 4.31 -1.73 5.82
N LEU A 45 4.33 -2.14 7.10
CA LEU A 45 4.14 -1.25 8.25
C LEU A 45 5.23 -0.19 8.33
N GLU A 46 6.51 -0.58 8.22
CA GLU A 46 7.64 0.35 8.18
C GLU A 46 7.49 1.41 7.07
N LYS A 47 7.05 0.98 5.89
CA LYS A 47 6.84 1.87 4.74
C LYS A 47 5.63 2.79 4.96
N ILE A 48 4.56 2.32 5.59
CA ILE A 48 3.40 3.15 5.93
C ILE A 48 3.81 4.24 6.91
N GLU A 49 4.56 3.92 7.96
CA GLU A 49 5.03 4.89 8.96
C GLU A 49 5.99 5.93 8.34
N ALA A 50 6.90 5.47 7.48
CA ALA A 50 7.89 6.35 6.84
C ALA A 50 7.30 7.25 5.75
N ARG A 51 6.35 6.77 4.96
CA ARG A 51 5.81 7.47 3.77
C ARG A 51 4.49 8.19 4.03
N LYS A 52 3.77 7.81 5.09
CA LYS A 52 2.45 8.35 5.45
C LYS A 52 1.50 8.42 4.24
N PRO A 53 1.23 7.30 3.56
CA PRO A 53 0.33 7.29 2.42
C PRO A 53 -1.10 7.61 2.85
N THR A 54 -1.92 8.07 1.90
CA THR A 54 -3.35 8.31 2.15
C THR A 54 -4.18 7.03 2.23
N VAL A 55 -3.71 5.94 1.63
CA VAL A 55 -4.36 4.62 1.65
C VAL A 55 -3.31 3.51 1.56
N ALA A 56 -3.61 2.34 2.10
CA ALA A 56 -2.83 1.13 1.89
C ALA A 56 -3.75 0.01 1.41
N LEU A 57 -3.32 -0.71 0.38
CA LEU A 57 -3.95 -1.94 -0.09
C LEU A 57 -3.05 -3.10 0.33
N VAL A 58 -3.57 -3.95 1.23
CA VAL A 58 -2.78 -4.99 1.88
C VAL A 58 -3.47 -6.34 1.73
N ASP A 59 -2.70 -7.37 1.37
CA ASP A 59 -3.19 -8.74 1.42
C ASP A 59 -3.44 -9.17 2.88
N VAL A 60 -4.46 -10.00 3.08
CA VAL A 60 -4.87 -10.47 4.40
C VAL A 60 -3.83 -11.44 4.98
N ARG A 61 -3.23 -12.29 4.14
CA ARG A 61 -2.33 -13.37 4.55
C ARG A 61 -0.93 -13.14 4.00
N MET A 62 -0.15 -12.36 4.73
CA MET A 62 1.27 -12.16 4.44
C MET A 62 2.15 -12.78 5.54
N PRO A 63 3.42 -13.13 5.22
CA PRO A 63 4.41 -13.51 6.21
C PRO A 63 4.68 -12.41 7.24
N LYS A 64 5.24 -12.80 8.40
CA LYS A 64 5.64 -11.96 9.55
C LYS A 64 4.49 -11.21 10.25
N LEU A 65 3.71 -10.43 9.50
CA LEU A 65 2.56 -9.68 9.97
C LEU A 65 1.42 -9.78 8.94
N GLY A 66 0.25 -10.28 9.35
CA GLY A 66 -0.92 -10.36 8.46
C GLY A 66 -1.58 -8.99 8.24
N GLY A 67 -2.29 -8.82 7.12
CA GLY A 67 -2.90 -7.53 6.75
C GLY A 67 -3.93 -7.00 7.74
N ILE A 68 -4.68 -7.88 8.42
CA ILE A 68 -5.65 -7.48 9.46
C ILE A 68 -4.92 -6.88 10.68
N GLU A 69 -3.83 -7.51 11.11
CA GLU A 69 -3.05 -7.04 12.24
C GLU A 69 -2.28 -5.75 11.88
N LEU A 70 -1.72 -5.68 10.66
CA LEU A 70 -1.14 -4.46 10.11
C LEU A 70 -2.15 -3.30 10.15
N ALA A 71 -3.38 -3.50 9.67
CA ALA A 71 -4.41 -2.46 9.67
C ALA A 71 -4.80 -1.98 11.07
N ARG A 72 -4.66 -2.84 12.11
CA ARG A 72 -4.86 -2.44 13.51
C ARG A 72 -3.70 -1.60 14.05
N ARG A 73 -2.47 -1.87 13.60
CA ARG A 73 -1.25 -1.16 14.06
C ARG A 73 -1.04 0.18 13.36
N ALA A 74 -1.46 0.28 12.10
CA ALA A 74 -1.29 1.47 11.27
C ALA A 74 -2.35 2.59 11.52
N GLN A 75 -3.05 2.55 12.65
CA GLN A 75 -4.07 3.54 13.05
C GLN A 75 -3.46 4.81 13.66
#